data_AF-A0A6I5NIX6-F1
#
_entry.id   AF-A0A6I5NIX6-F1
#
_cell.length_a   1.000
_cell.length_b   1.000
_cell.length_c   1.000
_cell.angle_alpha   90.00
_cell.angle_beta   90.00
_cell.angle_gamma   90.00
#
_symmetry.space_group_name_H-M   'P 1'
#
loop_
_entity.id
_entity.type
_entity.pdbx_description
1 polymer ?
#
loop_
_entity_poly.entity_id
_entity_poly.type
_entity_poly.pdbx_seq_one_letter_code
_entity_poly.pdbx_strand_id
1 'polypeptide(L)'
;MLEKCHSCGAETPPSPTGVTHAYLDASPGCWARYGEVLAREYANAQYFAVHSITVDAYSVQHPGHPTPQEINSLNLHLASLYAHYQKSGRAT
;
A
#
# COMPACT_ATOMS: atom_id res chain seq x y z
N MET A 1 9.64 -19.38 -8.48
CA MET A 1 9.55 -18.36 -9.54
C MET A 1 8.92 -17.12 -8.94
N LEU A 2 9.32 -15.92 -9.36
CA LEU A 2 8.67 -14.67 -8.95
C LEU A 2 7.64 -14.26 -10.00
N GLU A 3 6.58 -13.59 -9.55
CA GLU A 3 5.51 -13.02 -10.37
C GLU A 3 5.50 -11.51 -10.20
N LYS A 4 5.27 -10.80 -11.31
CA LYS A 4 5.21 -9.35 -11.33
C LYS A 4 3.78 -8.88 -11.06
N CYS A 5 3.63 -7.97 -10.10
CA CYS A 5 2.36 -7.30 -9.85
C CYS A 5 2.00 -6.41 -11.04
N HIS A 6 0.77 -6.54 -11.56
CA HIS A 6 0.31 -5.75 -12.71
C HIS A 6 0.12 -4.26 -12.40
N SER A 7 -0.08 -3.91 -11.13
CA SER A 7 -0.35 -2.53 -10.71
C SER A 7 0.93 -1.76 -10.38
N CYS A 8 1.76 -2.28 -9.46
CA CYS A 8 2.99 -1.60 -9.01
C CYS A 8 4.29 -2.13 -9.64
N GLY A 9 4.24 -3.27 -10.33
CA GLY A 9 5.42 -3.90 -10.93
C GLY A 9 6.34 -4.65 -9.97
N ALA A 10 6.00 -4.76 -8.68
CA ALA A 10 6.79 -5.51 -7.70
C ALA A 10 6.86 -7.00 -8.05
N GLU A 11 8.04 -7.60 -7.88
CA GLU A 11 8.25 -9.04 -8.07
C GLU A 11 8.13 -9.77 -6.73
N THR A 12 7.18 -10.70 -6.64
CA THR A 12 6.89 -11.43 -5.40
C THR A 12 6.70 -12.93 -5.66
N PRO A 13 6.97 -13.81 -4.70
CA PRO A 13 6.52 -15.20 -4.84
C PRO A 13 4.99 -15.27 -4.94
N PRO A 14 4.46 -16.28 -5.65
CA PRO A 14 3.02 -16.51 -5.69
C PRO A 14 2.45 -16.65 -4.28
N SER A 15 1.28 -16.06 -4.04
CA SER A 15 0.58 -16.25 -2.77
C SER A 15 -0.03 -17.66 -2.71
N PRO A 16 0.21 -18.45 -1.64
CA PRO A 16 -0.40 -19.77 -1.48
C PRO A 16 -1.94 -19.76 -1.41
N THR A 17 -2.53 -18.63 -0.99
CA THR A 17 -3.99 -18.50 -0.81
C THR A 17 -4.68 -17.88 -2.02
N GLY A 18 -3.94 -17.21 -2.90
CA GLY A 18 -4.52 -16.45 -4.02
C GLY A 18 -5.38 -15.25 -3.61
N VAL A 19 -5.47 -14.93 -2.31
CA VAL A 19 -6.31 -13.83 -1.79
C VAL A 19 -5.75 -12.48 -2.21
N THR A 20 -6.64 -11.59 -2.62
CA THR A 20 -6.38 -10.17 -2.88
C THR A 20 -7.26 -9.29 -1.99
N HIS A 21 -6.96 -7.99 -1.94
CA HIS A 21 -7.86 -7.02 -1.32
C HIS A 21 -9.12 -6.82 -2.17
N ALA A 22 -10.26 -6.50 -1.53
CA ALA A 22 -11.55 -6.41 -2.21
C ALA A 22 -11.65 -5.24 -3.22
N TYR A 23 -10.89 -4.17 -2.99
CA TYR A 23 -10.98 -2.92 -3.78
C TYR A 23 -9.63 -2.37 -4.24
N LEU A 24 -8.50 -2.94 -3.81
CA LEU A 24 -7.18 -2.50 -4.27
C LEU A 24 -6.70 -3.51 -5.31
N ASP A 25 -6.31 -3.02 -6.48
CA ASP A 25 -5.94 -3.89 -7.58
C ASP A 25 -4.45 -4.24 -7.48
N ALA A 26 -4.18 -5.43 -6.95
CA ALA A 26 -2.86 -5.97 -6.73
C ALA A 26 -2.83 -7.47 -7.04
N SER A 27 -1.68 -7.97 -7.50
CA SER A 27 -1.47 -9.42 -7.57
C SER A 27 -1.54 -10.05 -6.17
N PRO A 28 -1.99 -11.32 -6.04
CA PRO A 28 -2.06 -12.00 -4.75
C PRO A 28 -0.73 -12.01 -3.98
N GLY A 29 0.39 -12.21 -4.67
CA GLY A 29 1.72 -12.20 -4.07
C GLY A 29 2.09 -10.83 -3.48
N CYS A 30 1.74 -9.75 -4.19
CA CYS A 30 1.96 -8.38 -3.72
C CYS A 30 1.12 -8.05 -2.47
N TRP A 31 -0.16 -8.45 -2.46
CA TRP A 31 -1.02 -8.32 -1.30
C TRP A 31 -0.49 -9.11 -0.09
N ALA A 32 -0.02 -10.35 -0.31
CA ALA A 32 0.57 -11.16 0.76
C ALA A 32 1.81 -10.49 1.38
N ARG A 33 2.71 -9.94 0.56
CA ARG A 33 3.90 -9.22 1.04
C ARG A 33 3.54 -7.94 1.80
N TYR A 34 2.56 -7.20 1.33
CA TYR A 34 2.04 -6.05 2.07
C TYR A 34 1.47 -6.48 3.43
N GLY A 35 0.72 -7.59 3.49
CA GLY A 35 0.25 -8.17 4.75
C GLY A 35 1.38 -8.53 5.73
N GLU A 36 2.51 -9.05 5.24
CA GLU A 36 3.69 -9.31 6.08
C GLU A 36 4.29 -8.01 6.66
N VAL A 37 4.32 -6.92 5.89
CA VAL A 37 4.75 -5.61 6.37
C VAL A 37 3.82 -5.10 7.46
N LEU A 38 2.50 -5.12 7.21
CA LEU A 38 1.51 -4.69 8.20
C LEU A 38 1.59 -5.53 9.49
N ALA A 39 1.77 -6.85 9.38
CA ALA A 39 1.92 -7.71 10.54
C ALA A 39 3.12 -7.31 11.42
N ARG A 40 4.24 -6.90 10.81
CA ARG A 40 5.41 -6.39 11.55
C ARG A 40 5.13 -5.04 12.20
N GLU A 41 4.43 -4.15 11.51
CA GLU A 41 4.04 -2.84 12.04
C GLU A 41 3.11 -2.98 13.25
N TYR A 42 2.11 -3.86 13.19
CA TYR A 42 1.21 -4.13 14.32
C TYR A 42 1.92 -4.82 15.49
N ALA A 43 2.95 -5.63 15.22
CA ALA A 43 3.67 -6.37 16.26
C ALA A 43 4.71 -5.51 17.02
N ASN A 44 5.16 -4.39 16.46
CA ASN A 44 6.21 -3.56 17.05
C ASN A 44 5.94 -2.06 16.85
N ALA A 45 5.78 -1.33 17.95
CA ALA A 45 5.53 0.12 17.95
C ALA A 45 6.60 0.94 17.20
N GLN A 46 7.85 0.46 17.14
CA GLN A 46 8.91 1.13 16.38
C GLN A 46 8.63 1.09 14.87
N TYR A 47 8.06 0.00 14.36
CA TYR A 47 7.65 -0.11 12.97
C TYR A 47 6.30 0.56 12.72
N PHE A 48 5.40 0.57 13.70
CA PHE A 48 4.12 1.27 13.61
C PHE A 48 4.27 2.78 13.35
N ALA A 49 5.42 3.38 13.71
CA ALA A 49 5.70 4.79 13.47
C ALA A 49 5.59 5.22 11.98
N VAL A 50 5.74 4.29 11.03
CA VAL A 50 5.61 4.56 9.58
C VAL A 50 4.34 4.00 8.95
N HIS A 51 3.46 3.39 9.75
CA HIS A 51 2.28 2.65 9.27
C HIS A 51 1.39 3.48 8.31
N SER A 52 1.12 4.74 8.63
CA SER A 52 0.28 5.59 7.77
C SER A 52 0.90 5.79 6.38
N ILE A 53 2.21 5.97 6.30
CA ILE A 53 2.93 6.16 5.03
C ILE A 53 2.93 4.86 4.23
N THR A 54 3.12 3.73 4.90
CA THR A 54 3.06 2.39 4.29
C THR A 54 1.69 2.15 3.65
N VAL A 55 0.61 2.42 4.39
CA VAL A 55 -0.77 2.28 3.90
C VAL A 55 -1.04 3.22 2.74
N ASP A 56 -0.71 4.51 2.88
CA ASP A 56 -0.97 5.49 1.83
C ASP A 56 -0.19 5.16 0.54
N ALA A 57 1.08 4.79 0.66
CA ALA A 57 1.93 4.44 -0.49
C ALA A 57 1.42 3.18 -1.18
N TYR A 58 0.97 2.16 -0.43
CA TYR A 58 0.40 0.95 -1.01
C TYR A 58 -0.90 1.26 -1.74
N SER A 59 -1.82 1.99 -1.12
CA SER A 59 -3.11 2.36 -1.73
C SER A 59 -2.95 3.16 -3.02
N VAL A 60 -2.01 4.12 -3.06
CA VAL A 60 -1.77 4.95 -4.26
C VAL A 60 -1.16 4.16 -5.42
N GLN A 61 -0.36 3.13 -5.12
CA GLN A 61 0.23 2.25 -6.14
C GLN A 61 -0.73 1.18 -6.65
N HIS A 62 -1.85 0.94 -5.96
CA HIS A 62 -2.81 -0.12 -6.27
C HIS A 62 -4.24 0.40 -6.39
N PRO A 63 -4.49 1.44 -7.23
CA PRO A 63 -5.86 1.90 -7.45
C PRO A 63 -6.69 0.77 -8.06
N GLY A 64 -7.90 0.55 -7.56
CA GLY A 64 -8.82 -0.43 -8.15
C GLY A 64 -9.61 0.15 -9.31
N HIS A 65 -10.94 0.00 -9.26
CA HIS A 65 -11.85 0.52 -10.27
C HIS A 65 -12.24 1.99 -9.99
N PRO A 66 -12.46 2.81 -11.04
CA PRO A 66 -12.79 4.23 -10.89
C PRO A 66 -14.24 4.46 -10.40
N THR A 67 -14.53 4.03 -9.18
CA THR A 67 -15.78 4.26 -8.46
C THR A 67 -15.65 5.50 -7.58
N PRO A 68 -16.76 6.17 -7.20
CA PRO A 68 -16.68 7.31 -6.29
C PRO A 68 -15.96 7.02 -4.97
N GLN A 69 -16.14 5.81 -4.41
CA GLN A 69 -15.47 5.38 -3.18
C GLN A 69 -13.95 5.34 -3.37
N GLU A 70 -13.49 4.65 -4.42
CA GLU A 70 -12.07 4.44 -4.66
C GLU A 70 -11.36 5.73 -5.07
N ILE A 71 -11.99 6.57 -5.90
CA ILE A 71 -11.47 7.90 -6.25
C ILE A 71 -11.28 8.75 -4.98
N ASN A 72 -12.26 8.76 -4.09
CA ASN A 72 -12.16 9.50 -2.83
C ASN A 72 -11.06 8.94 -1.91
N SER A 73 -10.96 7.61 -1.81
CA SER A 73 -9.90 6.95 -1.04
C SER A 73 -8.52 7.30 -1.58
N LEU A 74 -8.33 7.21 -2.90
CA LEU A 74 -7.08 7.54 -3.57
C LEU A 74 -6.69 9.00 -3.33
N ASN A 75 -7.63 9.94 -3.47
CA ASN A 75 -7.41 11.35 -3.21
C ASN A 75 -6.97 11.61 -1.76
N LEU A 76 -7.57 10.91 -0.79
CA LEU A 76 -7.19 11.02 0.62
C LEU A 76 -5.76 10.53 0.86
N HIS A 77 -5.40 9.36 0.35
CA HIS A 77 -4.05 8.80 0.50
C HIS A 77 -2.99 9.68 -0.18
N LEU A 78 -3.27 10.19 -1.38
CA LEU A 78 -2.39 11.15 -2.07
C LEU A 78 -2.19 12.43 -1.26
N ALA A 79 -3.27 13.02 -0.74
CA ALA A 79 -3.19 14.23 0.07
C ALA A 79 -2.40 14.02 1.37
N SER A 80 -2.58 12.86 2.02
CA SER A 80 -1.84 12.45 3.22
C SER A 80 -0.34 12.32 2.94
N LEU A 81 0.06 11.61 1.87
CA LEU A 81 1.46 11.50 1.45
C LEU A 81 2.08 12.85 1.15
N TYR A 82 1.38 13.69 0.39
CA TYR A 82 1.86 15.03 0.06
C TYR A 82 2.08 15.87 1.34
N ALA A 83 1.12 15.84 2.27
CA ALA A 83 1.24 16.56 3.54
C ALA A 83 2.40 16.02 4.40
N HIS A 84 2.64 14.70 4.41
CA HIS A 84 3.80 14.10 5.08
C HIS A 84 5.11 14.67 4.53
N TYR A 85 5.32 14.60 3.22
CA TYR A 85 6.56 15.09 2.59
C TYR A 85 6.72 16.61 2.64
N GLN A 86 5.62 17.37 2.58
CA GLN A 86 5.67 18.82 2.73
C GLN A 86 6.15 19.25 4.13
N LYS A 87 5.71 18.55 5.19
CA LYS A 87 6.20 18.79 6.55
C LYS A 87 7.67 18.42 6.69
N SER A 88 8.07 17.28 6.12
CA SER A 88 9.47 16.84 6.12
C SER A 88 10.39 17.79 5.35
N GLY A 89 9.91 18.43 4.28
CA GLY A 89 10.65 19.44 3.51
C GLY A 89 10.66 20.85 4.12
N ARG A 90 9.91 21.10 5.21
CA ARG A 90 9.92 22.36 5.96
C ARG A 90 10.90 22.38 7.13
N ALA A 91 11.62 21.27 7.36
CA ALA A 91 12.72 21.23 8.31
C ALA A 91 14.01 21.82 7.67
N THR A 92 13.98 23.11 7.38
CA THR A 92 15.15 23.94 7.00
C THR A 92 15.03 25.31 7.61
#